data_AF-A0A848ZRH4-F1
#
_entry.id   AF-A0A848ZRH4-F1
#
_cell.length_a   1.000
_cell.length_b   1.000
_cell.length_c   1.000
_cell.angle_alpha   90.00
_cell.angle_beta   90.00
_cell.angle_gamma   90.00
#
_symmetry.space_group_name_H-M   'P 1'
#
loop_
_entity.id
_entity.type
_entity.pdbx_description
1 polymer ?
#
loop_
_entity_poly.entity_id
_entity_poly.type
_entity_poly.pdbx_seq_one_letter_code
_entity_poly.pdbx_strand_id
1 'polypeptide(L)'
;MSEKKIIEERSLILNRRSFLGKTALGVGGVALASLLGANLFRKDKNGILTKDDSLNGVKGILNSLHHPAKVKRVIYLFQSGGPSQFELFDNKPLLNKRRGEDLPESIRNGQRLTGMTAGQDKFPLVGSLYKFNKHGKNGTEISELLPYTAKMVDDLCIIKSMYTEAINHDPAVTFFQTGSQQPGRPSIGSWLSYGLGSENENLPAFTVLLSRGTGRPNGQPLYTRLWGNGFLHSLHQGVQFRAAKDPVLYLNDPKGITKEVKREMLDNIAALNDKHYQDNGDPEIKSRIAQYEMAYRMQTSVPNVMDTA
;
A
#
# COMPACT_ATOMS: atom_id res chain seq x y z
N MET A 1 -52.13 -26.59 -16.64
CA MET A 1 -51.45 -27.47 -15.66
C MET A 1 -52.52 -27.99 -14.71
N SER A 2 -52.69 -29.30 -14.54
CA SER A 2 -53.77 -29.86 -13.71
C SER A 2 -53.61 -29.42 -12.25
N GLU A 3 -54.70 -29.04 -11.59
CA GLU A 3 -54.73 -28.65 -10.17
C GLU A 3 -54.09 -29.69 -9.26
N LYS A 4 -54.25 -30.98 -9.61
CA LYS A 4 -53.63 -32.11 -8.92
C LYS A 4 -52.10 -32.06 -8.96
N LYS A 5 -51.53 -31.65 -10.10
CA LYS A 5 -50.07 -31.50 -10.27
C LYS A 5 -49.52 -30.34 -9.43
N ILE A 6 -50.28 -29.25 -9.29
CA ILE A 6 -49.89 -28.09 -8.46
C ILE A 6 -49.87 -28.48 -6.97
N ILE A 7 -50.85 -29.27 -6.53
CA ILE A 7 -50.94 -29.75 -5.15
C ILE A 7 -49.80 -30.74 -4.84
N GLU A 8 -49.49 -31.66 -5.76
CA GLU A 8 -48.37 -32.60 -5.62
C GLU A 8 -47.02 -31.86 -5.58
N GLU A 9 -46.78 -30.90 -6.48
CA GLU A 9 -45.56 -30.09 -6.46
C GLU A 9 -45.43 -29.26 -5.18
N ARG A 10 -46.51 -28.65 -4.68
CA ARG A 10 -46.50 -27.94 -3.39
C ARG A 10 -46.21 -28.87 -2.23
N SER A 11 -46.77 -30.08 -2.21
CA SER A 11 -46.49 -31.08 -1.16
C SER A 11 -45.04 -31.55 -1.17
N LEU A 12 -44.44 -31.70 -2.36
CA LEU A 12 -43.02 -32.01 -2.51
C LEU A 12 -42.10 -30.86 -2.06
N ILE A 13 -42.54 -29.60 -2.20
CA ILE A 13 -41.78 -28.42 -1.77
C ILE A 13 -41.95 -28.13 -0.27
N LEU A 14 -43.13 -28.41 0.30
CA LEU A 14 -43.52 -28.06 1.68
C LEU A 14 -43.50 -29.26 2.64
N ASN A 15 -42.74 -30.31 2.34
CA ASN A 15 -42.56 -31.42 3.28
C ASN A 15 -41.35 -31.20 4.22
N ARG A 16 -41.37 -31.94 5.34
CA ARG A 16 -40.32 -31.92 6.36
C ARG A 16 -38.92 -32.16 5.80
N ARG A 17 -38.78 -33.02 4.79
CA ARG A 17 -37.47 -33.33 4.17
C ARG A 17 -36.94 -32.12 3.39
N SER A 18 -37.78 -31.46 2.60
CA SER A 18 -37.45 -30.23 1.88
C SER A 18 -37.12 -29.09 2.85
N PHE A 19 -37.90 -28.92 3.91
CA PHE A 19 -37.64 -27.94 4.96
C PHE A 19 -36.28 -28.18 5.63
N LEU A 20 -36.05 -29.37 6.19
CA LEU A 20 -34.80 -29.70 6.87
C LEU A 20 -33.59 -29.66 5.92
N GLY A 21 -33.75 -30.09 4.66
CA GLY A 21 -32.69 -30.02 3.65
C GLY A 21 -32.30 -28.58 3.30
N LYS A 22 -33.28 -27.69 3.07
CA LYS A 22 -33.02 -26.27 2.81
C LYS A 22 -32.43 -25.54 4.02
N THR A 23 -32.93 -25.84 5.23
CA THR A 23 -32.41 -25.25 6.47
C THR A 23 -30.99 -25.74 6.77
N ALA A 24 -30.67 -27.02 6.54
CA ALA A 24 -29.32 -27.54 6.75
C ALA A 24 -28.31 -26.89 5.80
N LEU A 25 -28.67 -26.66 4.54
CA LEU A 25 -27.83 -25.94 3.58
C LEU A 25 -27.67 -24.44 3.95
N GLY A 26 -28.74 -23.80 4.44
CA GLY A 26 -28.70 -22.41 4.87
C GLY A 26 -27.85 -22.20 6.13
N VAL A 27 -28.13 -22.95 7.21
CA VAL A 27 -27.37 -22.89 8.47
C VAL A 27 -25.95 -23.37 8.28
N GLY A 28 -25.73 -24.43 7.50
CA GLY A 28 -24.40 -24.91 7.13
C GLY A 28 -23.62 -23.88 6.33
N GLY A 29 -24.27 -23.16 5.41
CA GLY A 29 -23.68 -22.04 4.67
C GLY A 29 -23.26 -20.88 5.57
N VAL A 30 -24.10 -20.52 6.56
CA VAL A 30 -23.76 -19.48 7.56
C VAL A 30 -22.63 -19.93 8.48
N ALA A 31 -22.63 -21.20 8.91
CA ALA A 31 -21.55 -21.76 9.72
C ALA A 31 -20.23 -21.83 8.96
N LEU A 32 -20.26 -22.25 7.69
CA LEU A 32 -19.09 -22.24 6.80
C LEU A 32 -18.60 -20.82 6.55
N ALA A 33 -19.50 -19.86 6.30
CA ALA A 33 -19.14 -18.45 6.15
C ALA A 33 -18.45 -17.91 7.41
N SER A 34 -18.95 -18.23 8.60
CA SER A 34 -18.32 -17.88 9.88
C SER A 34 -16.95 -18.54 10.05
N LEU A 35 -16.81 -19.83 9.73
CA LEU A 35 -15.52 -20.54 9.76
C LEU A 35 -14.51 -20.02 8.73
N LEU A 36 -14.99 -19.49 7.61
CA LEU A 36 -14.19 -18.81 6.58
C LEU A 36 -13.88 -17.34 6.94
N GLY A 37 -14.29 -16.87 8.13
CA GLY A 37 -14.00 -15.51 8.62
C GLY A 37 -14.96 -14.43 8.12
N ALA A 38 -16.08 -14.79 7.50
CA ALA A 38 -17.15 -13.84 7.18
C ALA A 38 -18.00 -13.57 8.43
N ASN A 39 -17.55 -12.65 9.28
CA ASN A 39 -18.34 -12.12 10.38
C ASN A 39 -19.44 -11.22 9.79
N LEU A 40 -20.60 -11.80 9.50
CA LEU A 40 -21.72 -11.05 8.90
C LEU A 40 -22.55 -10.28 9.95
N PHE A 41 -22.45 -10.69 11.22
CA PHE A 41 -23.26 -10.15 12.31
C PHE A 41 -22.45 -10.00 13.60
N ARG A 42 -22.69 -8.90 14.33
CA ARG A 42 -22.18 -8.67 15.69
C ARG A 42 -23.32 -8.31 16.64
N LYS A 43 -23.14 -8.59 17.93
CA LYS A 43 -24.06 -8.09 18.97
C LYS A 43 -23.74 -6.63 19.26
N ASP A 44 -24.74 -5.77 19.24
CA ASP A 44 -24.61 -4.40 19.73
C ASP A 44 -24.58 -4.34 21.26
N LYS A 45 -24.49 -3.12 21.82
CA LYS A 45 -24.47 -2.89 23.28
C LYS A 45 -25.72 -3.43 24.01
N ASN A 46 -26.80 -3.68 23.27
CA ASN A 46 -28.07 -4.17 23.79
C ASN A 46 -28.26 -5.68 23.50
N GLY A 47 -27.22 -6.36 22.99
CA GLY A 47 -27.25 -7.78 22.66
C GLY A 47 -28.00 -8.12 21.38
N ILE A 48 -28.41 -7.12 20.58
CA ILE A 48 -29.14 -7.31 19.32
C ILE A 48 -28.14 -7.67 18.21
N LEU A 49 -28.44 -8.72 17.45
CA LEU A 49 -27.67 -9.09 16.27
C LEU A 49 -27.86 -8.01 15.20
N THR A 50 -26.80 -7.27 14.94
CA THR A 50 -26.72 -6.23 13.91
C THR A 50 -25.76 -6.68 12.83
N LYS A 51 -25.91 -6.16 11.61
CA LYS A 51 -24.94 -6.36 10.54
C LYS A 51 -23.57 -5.92 11.06
N ASP A 52 -22.56 -6.78 10.88
CA ASP A 52 -21.21 -6.40 11.22
C ASP A 52 -20.67 -5.45 10.14
N ASP A 53 -20.70 -4.15 10.44
CA ASP A 53 -20.08 -3.12 9.61
C ASP A 53 -18.60 -2.92 9.95
N SER A 54 -18.02 -3.76 10.82
CA SER A 54 -16.58 -3.89 10.88
C SER A 54 -16.14 -4.63 9.61
N LEU A 55 -15.79 -3.85 8.60
CA LEU A 55 -14.92 -4.38 7.57
C LEU A 55 -13.70 -4.93 8.31
N ASN A 56 -13.45 -6.19 8.05
CA ASN A 56 -12.41 -7.05 8.58
C ASN A 56 -10.97 -6.43 8.56
N GLY A 57 -10.74 -5.25 7.96
CA GLY A 57 -9.48 -4.51 8.04
C GLY A 57 -9.63 -3.04 8.46
N VAL A 58 -8.67 -2.20 8.06
CA VAL A 58 -8.75 -0.75 8.31
C VAL A 58 -9.90 -0.18 7.48
N LYS A 59 -10.94 0.39 8.10
CA LYS A 59 -12.04 1.03 7.37
C LYS A 59 -11.61 2.38 6.81
N GLY A 60 -11.71 2.56 5.49
CA GLY A 60 -11.51 3.85 4.83
C GLY A 60 -12.66 4.83 5.10
N ILE A 61 -12.41 6.12 4.92
CA ILE A 61 -13.42 7.17 5.08
C ILE A 61 -14.46 7.14 3.94
N LEU A 62 -14.11 6.56 2.78
CA LEU A 62 -15.00 6.48 1.63
C LEU A 62 -15.93 5.27 1.75
N ASN A 63 -17.23 5.52 1.78
CA ASN A 63 -18.24 4.45 1.77
C ASN A 63 -18.43 3.81 0.39
N SER A 64 -18.06 4.52 -0.68
CA SER A 64 -18.11 4.03 -2.06
C SER A 64 -17.10 4.78 -2.92
N LEU A 65 -16.70 4.16 -4.04
CA LEU A 65 -15.80 4.76 -5.00
C LEU A 65 -16.59 5.51 -6.07
N HIS A 66 -16.08 6.65 -6.55
CA HIS A 66 -16.67 7.38 -7.68
C HIS A 66 -16.77 6.52 -8.95
N HIS A 67 -15.84 5.57 -9.11
CA HIS A 67 -15.82 4.59 -10.20
C HIS A 67 -15.60 3.18 -9.64
N PRO A 68 -16.17 2.14 -10.27
CA PRO A 68 -15.86 0.76 -9.91
C PRO A 68 -14.36 0.49 -9.98
N ALA A 69 -13.80 -0.12 -8.93
CA ALA A 69 -12.39 -0.49 -8.90
C ALA A 69 -12.09 -1.51 -10.01
N LYS A 70 -11.14 -1.18 -10.89
CA LYS A 70 -10.64 -2.09 -11.93
C LYS A 70 -9.42 -2.92 -11.49
N VAL A 71 -8.79 -2.52 -10.39
CA VAL A 71 -7.56 -3.13 -9.86
C VAL A 71 -7.74 -3.34 -8.35
N LYS A 72 -7.32 -4.51 -7.87
CA LYS A 72 -7.39 -4.87 -6.44
C LYS A 72 -6.10 -4.59 -5.67
N ARG A 73 -4.95 -4.59 -6.35
CA ARG A 73 -3.61 -4.47 -5.73
C ARG A 73 -2.70 -3.64 -6.63
N VAL A 74 -1.95 -2.73 -6.02
CA VAL A 74 -0.97 -1.88 -6.71
C VAL A 74 0.39 -2.13 -6.09
N ILE A 75 1.36 -2.51 -6.91
CA ILE A 75 2.77 -2.52 -6.54
C ILE A 75 3.37 -1.21 -7.03
N TYR A 76 3.84 -0.40 -6.10
CA TYR A 76 4.47 0.88 -6.40
C TYR A 76 5.96 0.80 -6.07
N LEU A 77 6.80 1.07 -7.07
CA LEU A 77 8.25 1.01 -6.97
C LEU A 77 8.84 2.41 -7.09
N PHE A 78 9.39 2.92 -5.99
CA PHE A 78 10.15 4.16 -6.00
C PHE A 78 11.65 3.87 -6.07
N GLN A 79 12.29 4.20 -7.18
CA GLN A 79 13.71 3.91 -7.42
C GLN A 79 14.61 5.05 -6.92
N SER A 80 14.82 5.13 -5.60
CA SER A 80 15.77 6.09 -5.02
C SER A 80 17.19 5.81 -5.49
N GLY A 81 17.84 6.80 -6.11
CA GLY A 81 19.17 6.65 -6.69
C GLY A 81 19.21 5.76 -7.93
N GLY A 82 18.06 5.51 -8.56
CA GLY A 82 17.97 4.79 -9.84
C GLY A 82 18.57 5.58 -11.01
N PRO A 83 18.64 4.96 -12.20
CA PRO A 83 19.14 5.64 -13.40
C PRO A 83 18.25 6.83 -13.77
N SER A 84 18.85 7.84 -14.41
CA SER A 84 18.15 9.06 -14.83
C SER A 84 17.04 8.76 -15.85
N GLN A 85 15.96 9.55 -15.82
CA GLN A 85 14.86 9.44 -16.77
C GLN A 85 15.29 9.63 -18.22
N PHE A 86 16.27 10.51 -18.49
CA PHE A 86 16.76 10.75 -19.85
C PHE A 86 17.74 9.67 -20.33
N GLU A 87 18.19 8.77 -19.44
CA GLU A 87 18.95 7.57 -19.80
C GLU A 87 18.05 6.35 -20.05
N LEU A 88 16.78 6.40 -19.61
CA LEU A 88 15.86 5.26 -19.66
C LEU A 88 14.69 5.47 -20.64
N PHE A 89 13.95 6.55 -20.48
CA PHE A 89 12.64 6.74 -21.12
C PHE A 89 12.51 8.04 -21.92
N ASP A 90 13.35 9.05 -21.67
CA ASP A 90 13.17 10.40 -22.21
C ASP A 90 14.36 10.86 -23.06
N ASN A 91 14.38 10.41 -24.33
CA ASN A 91 15.41 10.79 -25.28
C ASN A 91 15.46 12.32 -25.50
N LYS A 92 16.59 12.94 -25.15
CA LYS A 92 16.86 14.38 -25.34
C LYS A 92 17.99 14.60 -26.35
N PRO A 93 17.76 14.41 -27.66
CA PRO A 93 18.82 14.45 -28.68
C PRO A 93 19.53 15.80 -28.78
N LEU A 94 18.86 16.90 -28.42
CA LEU A 94 19.48 18.24 -28.41
C LEU A 94 20.65 18.34 -27.41
N LEU A 95 20.55 17.67 -26.26
CA LEU A 95 21.64 17.66 -25.26
C LEU A 95 22.89 16.95 -25.79
N ASN A 96 22.71 15.94 -26.65
CA ASN A 96 23.82 15.27 -27.32
C ASN A 96 24.46 16.13 -28.42
N LYS A 97 23.64 16.85 -29.20
CA LYS A 97 24.15 17.77 -30.23
C LYS A 97 24.98 18.91 -29.65
N ARG A 98 24.57 19.41 -28.49
CA ARG A 98 25.19 20.56 -27.80
C ARG A 98 26.14 20.13 -26.67
N ARG A 99 26.60 18.88 -26.69
CA ARG A 99 27.38 18.31 -25.60
C ARG A 99 28.64 19.12 -25.36
N GLY A 100 28.87 19.50 -24.10
CA GLY A 100 30.04 20.30 -23.70
C GLY A 100 29.88 21.81 -23.89
N GLU A 101 28.85 22.27 -24.62
CA GLU A 101 28.47 23.68 -24.58
C GLU A 101 27.94 24.02 -23.18
N ASP A 102 28.17 25.26 -22.74
CA ASP A 102 27.68 25.70 -21.45
C ASP A 102 26.15 25.91 -21.45
N LEU A 103 25.52 25.73 -20.29
CA LEU A 103 24.08 25.93 -20.12
C LEU A 103 23.70 27.37 -20.50
N PRO A 104 22.83 27.61 -21.50
CA PRO A 104 22.50 28.97 -21.92
C PRO A 104 21.89 29.78 -20.79
N GLU A 105 22.29 31.05 -20.69
CA GLU A 105 21.80 31.98 -19.66
C GLU A 105 20.27 32.13 -19.71
N SER A 106 19.69 32.13 -20.92
CA SER A 106 18.23 32.16 -21.12
C SER A 106 17.49 30.97 -20.52
N ILE A 107 18.16 29.82 -20.38
CA ILE A 107 17.61 28.63 -19.71
C ILE A 107 17.93 28.66 -18.22
N ARG A 108 19.16 29.08 -17.87
CA ARG A 108 19.60 29.23 -16.48
C ARG A 108 18.68 30.17 -15.73
N ASN A 109 18.32 31.31 -16.33
CA ASN A 109 17.32 32.28 -15.89
C ASN A 109 17.22 32.48 -14.35
N GLY A 110 18.36 32.64 -13.68
CA GLY A 110 18.42 32.83 -12.22
C GLY A 110 18.00 31.63 -11.37
N GLN A 111 17.79 30.45 -11.94
CA GLN A 111 17.41 29.23 -11.21
C GLN A 111 18.41 28.90 -10.10
N ARG A 112 17.93 28.40 -8.97
CA ARG A 112 18.79 28.02 -7.84
C ARG A 112 19.71 26.85 -8.21
N LEU A 113 20.94 26.87 -7.73
CA LEU A 113 21.86 25.74 -7.80
C LEU A 113 21.87 24.99 -6.48
N THR A 114 22.20 23.70 -6.57
CA THR A 114 22.53 22.93 -5.38
C THR A 114 23.87 23.41 -4.81
N GLY A 115 24.09 23.23 -3.52
CA GLY A 115 25.39 23.56 -2.91
C GLY A 115 26.57 22.80 -3.52
N MET A 116 26.33 21.63 -4.12
CA MET A 116 27.35 20.82 -4.78
C MET A 116 27.79 21.39 -6.13
N THR A 117 26.94 22.18 -6.78
CA THR A 117 27.19 22.73 -8.12
C THR A 117 27.34 24.25 -8.13
N ALA A 118 27.02 24.93 -7.02
CA ALA A 118 27.05 26.39 -6.93
C ALA A 118 28.44 27.01 -7.18
N GLY A 119 29.52 26.27 -6.89
CA GLY A 119 30.89 26.71 -7.10
C GLY A 119 31.51 26.26 -8.43
N GLN A 120 30.72 25.74 -9.37
CA GLN A 120 31.24 25.34 -10.68
C GLN A 120 31.36 26.54 -11.61
N ASP A 121 32.48 26.66 -12.32
CA ASP A 121 32.71 27.73 -13.30
C ASP A 121 31.87 27.57 -14.57
N LYS A 122 31.46 26.33 -14.89
CA LYS A 122 30.69 25.97 -16.08
C LYS A 122 29.68 24.85 -15.77
N PHE A 123 28.58 24.85 -16.50
CA PHE A 123 27.50 23.87 -16.47
C PHE A 123 27.32 23.23 -17.85
N PRO A 124 28.27 22.37 -18.28
CA PRO A 124 28.22 21.79 -19.62
C PRO A 124 26.97 20.93 -19.81
N LEU A 125 26.32 21.08 -20.97
CA LEU A 125 25.22 20.23 -21.38
C LEU A 125 25.73 18.80 -21.62
N VAL A 126 25.02 17.83 -21.06
CA VAL A 126 25.30 16.40 -21.23
C VAL A 126 24.00 15.69 -21.55
N GLY A 127 23.96 15.01 -22.69
CA GLY A 127 22.87 14.11 -23.05
C GLY A 127 23.19 12.66 -22.72
N SER A 128 22.25 11.78 -23.04
CA SER A 128 22.38 10.35 -22.79
C SER A 128 23.55 9.74 -23.56
N LEU A 129 24.29 8.84 -22.89
CA LEU A 129 25.35 8.03 -23.51
C LEU A 129 24.81 6.81 -24.25
N TYR A 130 23.56 6.43 -23.99
CA TYR A 130 22.96 5.20 -24.49
C TYR A 130 22.07 5.48 -25.70
N LYS A 131 21.93 4.46 -26.54
CA LYS A 131 21.07 4.53 -27.73
C LYS A 131 19.62 4.36 -27.34
N PHE A 132 18.76 5.10 -28.04
CA PHE A 132 17.31 4.95 -27.98
C PHE A 132 16.79 4.36 -29.28
N ASN A 133 15.88 3.40 -29.17
CA ASN A 133 15.22 2.79 -30.31
C ASN A 133 13.71 2.84 -30.13
N LYS A 134 12.97 2.84 -31.24
CA LYS A 134 11.52 2.75 -31.23
C LYS A 134 11.10 1.29 -31.05
N HIS A 135 10.16 1.06 -30.14
CA HIS A 135 9.64 -0.26 -29.81
C HIS A 135 8.11 -0.27 -29.83
N GLY A 136 7.55 -1.46 -30.02
CA GLY A 136 6.10 -1.68 -30.03
C GLY A 136 5.39 -1.05 -31.24
N LYS A 137 4.07 -1.23 -31.27
CA LYS A 137 3.17 -0.65 -32.29
C LYS A 137 3.07 0.87 -32.16
N ASN A 138 3.21 1.38 -30.93
CA ASN A 138 3.15 2.81 -30.65
C ASN A 138 4.46 3.54 -30.99
N GLY A 139 5.52 2.82 -31.39
CA GLY A 139 6.82 3.41 -31.74
C GLY A 139 7.46 4.15 -30.58
N THR A 140 7.21 3.72 -29.35
CA THR A 140 7.70 4.36 -28.14
C THR A 140 9.22 4.21 -28.05
N GLU A 141 9.92 5.34 -27.85
CA GLU A 141 11.38 5.35 -27.69
C GLU A 141 11.78 4.92 -26.27
N ILE A 142 12.58 3.86 -26.17
CA ILE A 142 13.18 3.35 -24.93
C ILE A 142 14.68 3.15 -25.15
N SER A 143 15.45 3.36 -24.09
CA SER A 143 16.90 3.15 -24.06
C SER A 143 17.27 1.67 -24.21
N GLU A 144 18.41 1.39 -24.85
CA GLU A 144 18.99 0.05 -24.96
C GLU A 144 19.29 -0.62 -23.60
N LEU A 145 19.30 0.17 -22.51
CA LEU A 145 19.42 -0.33 -21.14
C LEU A 145 18.23 -1.16 -20.64
N LEU A 146 17.07 -1.05 -21.30
CA LEU A 146 15.84 -1.71 -20.87
C LEU A 146 15.31 -2.69 -21.93
N PRO A 147 16.12 -3.68 -22.37
CA PRO A 147 15.78 -4.55 -23.51
C PRO A 147 14.55 -5.43 -23.23
N TYR A 148 14.29 -5.77 -21.97
CA TYR A 148 13.12 -6.56 -21.58
C TYR A 148 11.87 -5.71 -21.42
N THR A 149 12.00 -4.52 -20.84
CA THR A 149 10.89 -3.56 -20.74
C THR A 149 10.41 -3.11 -22.12
N ALA A 150 11.34 -2.93 -23.07
CA ALA A 150 11.03 -2.61 -24.45
C ALA A 150 10.12 -3.65 -25.15
N LYS A 151 10.19 -4.93 -24.75
CA LYS A 151 9.33 -6.00 -25.31
C LYS A 151 7.86 -5.88 -24.90
N MET A 152 7.57 -5.17 -23.81
CA MET A 152 6.22 -4.99 -23.27
C MET A 152 5.75 -3.54 -23.32
N VAL A 153 6.39 -2.69 -24.14
CA VAL A 153 6.14 -1.24 -24.12
C VAL A 153 4.71 -0.85 -24.48
N ASP A 154 4.02 -1.64 -25.32
CA ASP A 154 2.64 -1.37 -25.68
C ASP A 154 1.64 -1.61 -24.52
N ASP A 155 2.07 -2.32 -23.46
CA ASP A 155 1.30 -2.53 -22.23
C ASP A 155 1.64 -1.49 -21.14
N LEU A 156 2.56 -0.57 -21.44
CA LEU A 156 3.04 0.44 -20.51
C LEU A 156 2.48 1.82 -20.85
N CYS A 157 2.08 2.56 -19.81
CA CYS A 157 1.84 3.99 -19.90
C CYS A 157 3.04 4.74 -19.31
N ILE A 158 3.76 5.48 -20.15
CA ILE A 158 4.91 6.29 -19.72
C ILE A 158 4.48 7.74 -19.57
N ILE A 159 4.54 8.25 -18.35
CA ILE A 159 4.18 9.64 -18.03
C ILE A 159 5.45 10.49 -18.00
N LYS A 160 5.63 11.35 -19.00
CA LYS A 160 6.76 12.30 -19.12
C LYS A 160 6.41 13.73 -18.71
N SER A 161 5.17 13.97 -18.32
CA SER A 161 4.63 15.30 -17.98
C SER A 161 4.80 15.67 -16.50
N MET A 162 5.46 14.82 -15.69
CA MET A 162 5.69 15.13 -14.28
C MET A 162 6.71 16.25 -14.13
N TYR A 163 6.44 17.20 -13.23
CA TYR A 163 7.28 18.37 -12.99
C TYR A 163 7.41 18.63 -11.48
N THR A 164 8.57 19.13 -11.08
CA THR A 164 8.84 19.61 -9.72
C THR A 164 9.84 20.76 -9.76
N GLU A 165 9.70 21.69 -8.83
CA GLU A 165 10.65 22.80 -8.63
C GLU A 165 11.77 22.44 -7.65
N ALA A 166 11.70 21.24 -7.04
CA ALA A 166 12.70 20.78 -6.10
C ALA A 166 14.03 20.51 -6.80
N ILE A 167 15.04 21.33 -6.50
CA ILE A 167 16.40 21.20 -7.07
C ILE A 167 17.23 20.09 -6.41
N ASN A 168 16.85 19.67 -5.19
CA ASN A 168 17.55 18.65 -4.42
C ASN A 168 16.71 17.38 -4.34
N HIS A 169 17.38 16.23 -4.36
CA HIS A 169 16.70 14.94 -4.36
C HIS A 169 15.81 14.73 -3.13
N ASP A 170 16.24 15.10 -1.92
CA ASP A 170 15.48 14.79 -0.70
C ASP A 170 14.14 15.55 -0.60
N PRO A 171 14.09 16.87 -0.85
CA PRO A 171 12.82 17.58 -1.04
C PRO A 171 12.00 17.05 -2.22
N ALA A 172 12.64 16.64 -3.33
CA ALA A 172 11.93 16.07 -4.49
C ALA A 172 11.26 14.74 -4.16
N VAL A 173 11.95 13.84 -3.46
CA VAL A 173 11.40 12.56 -2.99
C VAL A 173 10.27 12.80 -2.00
N THR A 174 10.44 13.73 -1.06
CA THR A 174 9.38 14.09 -0.10
C THR A 174 8.15 14.63 -0.82
N PHE A 175 8.33 15.48 -1.83
CA PHE A 175 7.24 15.97 -2.68
C PHE A 175 6.55 14.85 -3.43
N PHE A 176 7.31 13.95 -4.05
CA PHE A 176 6.76 12.84 -4.81
C PHE A 176 5.92 11.89 -3.93
N GLN A 177 6.37 11.65 -2.70
CA GLN A 177 5.69 10.73 -1.78
C GLN A 177 4.54 11.39 -1.02
N THR A 178 4.59 12.69 -0.73
CA THR A 178 3.66 13.36 0.21
C THR A 178 2.91 14.55 -0.38
N GLY A 179 3.22 14.96 -1.61
CA GLY A 179 2.71 16.18 -2.24
C GLY A 179 3.31 17.48 -1.69
N SER A 180 4.34 17.42 -0.84
CA SER A 180 5.01 18.60 -0.30
C SER A 180 6.51 18.42 -0.18
N GLN A 181 7.27 19.48 -0.46
CA GLN A 181 8.73 19.48 -0.28
C GLN A 181 9.13 19.50 1.21
N GLN A 182 8.21 19.88 2.11
CA GLN A 182 8.44 19.89 3.55
C GLN A 182 7.93 18.60 4.19
N PRO A 183 8.69 18.00 5.13
CA PRO A 183 8.23 16.83 5.89
C PRO A 183 6.95 17.10 6.70
N GLY A 184 6.23 16.03 7.04
CA GLY A 184 5.08 16.07 7.96
C GLY A 184 3.72 15.86 7.29
N ARG A 185 3.66 15.84 5.96
CA ARG A 185 2.43 15.47 5.24
C ARG A 185 2.28 13.96 5.09
N PRO A 186 1.05 13.45 5.05
CA PRO A 186 0.81 12.03 4.85
C PRO A 186 1.31 11.59 3.47
N SER A 187 1.93 10.41 3.42
CA SER A 187 2.37 9.82 2.16
C SER A 187 1.20 9.32 1.30
N ILE A 188 1.45 9.07 0.02
CA ILE A 188 0.46 8.50 -0.91
C ILE A 188 -0.15 7.21 -0.38
N GLY A 189 0.64 6.31 0.21
CA GLY A 189 0.14 5.06 0.80
C GLY A 189 -0.76 5.32 2.00
N SER A 190 -0.43 6.31 2.83
CA SER A 190 -1.24 6.72 3.98
C SER A 190 -2.58 7.33 3.53
N TRP A 191 -2.58 8.14 2.48
CA TRP A 191 -3.82 8.66 1.88
C TRP A 191 -4.71 7.58 1.29
N LEU A 192 -4.12 6.58 0.62
CA LEU A 192 -4.85 5.44 0.09
C LEU A 192 -5.44 4.59 1.22
N SER A 193 -4.67 4.33 2.28
CA SER A 193 -5.14 3.64 3.49
C SER A 193 -6.28 4.40 4.17
N TYR A 194 -6.17 5.72 4.31
CA TYR A 194 -7.23 6.56 4.89
C TYR A 194 -8.49 6.62 4.02
N GLY A 195 -8.33 6.75 2.71
CA GLY A 195 -9.43 6.84 1.76
C GLY A 195 -10.18 5.53 1.61
N LEU A 196 -9.45 4.48 1.24
CA LEU A 196 -9.98 3.20 0.77
C LEU A 196 -10.03 2.13 1.86
N GLY A 197 -9.15 2.22 2.85
CA GLY A 197 -9.00 1.16 3.85
C GLY A 197 -8.31 -0.10 3.31
N SER A 198 -8.60 -1.23 3.95
CA SER A 198 -8.09 -2.55 3.58
C SER A 198 -9.14 -3.61 3.87
N GLU A 199 -9.30 -4.57 2.95
CA GLU A 199 -10.06 -5.81 3.17
C GLU A 199 -9.24 -6.87 3.93
N ASN A 200 -7.95 -6.62 4.15
CA ASN A 200 -7.03 -7.53 4.86
C ASN A 200 -6.97 -7.21 6.35
N GLU A 201 -7.25 -8.22 7.19
CA GLU A 201 -7.19 -8.14 8.66
C GLU A 201 -5.81 -8.44 9.25
N ASN A 202 -5.04 -9.20 8.48
CA ASN A 202 -3.84 -9.91 8.92
C ASN A 202 -2.56 -9.17 8.55
N LEU A 203 -2.66 -8.14 7.70
CA LEU A 203 -1.55 -7.28 7.30
C LEU A 203 -1.97 -5.81 7.32
N PRO A 204 -1.01 -4.89 7.51
CA PRO A 204 -1.25 -3.46 7.40
C PRO A 204 -1.76 -3.08 6.01
N ALA A 205 -2.72 -2.14 5.97
CA ALA A 205 -3.25 -1.57 4.73
C ALA A 205 -2.17 -0.94 3.85
N PHE A 206 -1.09 -0.43 4.47
CA PHE A 206 0.06 0.15 3.79
C PHE A 206 1.36 -0.49 4.28
N THR A 207 1.92 -1.37 3.45
CA THR A 207 3.19 -2.06 3.71
C THR A 207 4.30 -1.46 2.88
N VAL A 208 5.49 -1.31 3.47
CA VAL A 208 6.65 -0.68 2.85
C VAL A 208 7.79 -1.70 2.78
N LEU A 209 8.30 -1.94 1.58
CA LEU A 209 9.45 -2.80 1.34
C LEU A 209 10.64 -1.93 0.96
N LEU A 210 11.75 -2.11 1.68
CA LEU A 210 13.01 -1.47 1.32
C LEU A 210 13.94 -2.51 0.70
N SER A 211 14.25 -2.34 -0.57
CA SER A 211 15.27 -3.12 -1.26
C SER A 211 16.63 -2.44 -1.13
N ARG A 212 17.67 -3.21 -0.84
CA ARG A 212 19.06 -2.78 -1.03
C ARG A 212 19.62 -3.46 -2.27
N GLY A 213 19.91 -2.67 -3.30
CA GLY A 213 20.62 -3.17 -4.48
C GLY A 213 22.08 -3.46 -4.17
N THR A 214 22.71 -4.31 -4.97
CA THR A 214 24.14 -4.67 -4.86
C THR A 214 25.06 -3.62 -5.49
N GLY A 215 24.54 -2.76 -6.37
CA GLY A 215 25.33 -1.80 -7.14
C GLY A 215 25.94 -0.64 -6.33
N ARG A 216 25.48 -0.39 -5.11
CA ARG A 216 26.08 0.59 -4.18
C ARG A 216 26.02 0.06 -2.74
N PRO A 217 27.16 -0.29 -2.12
CA PRO A 217 27.21 -0.81 -0.76
C PRO A 217 26.55 0.12 0.27
N ASN A 218 26.79 1.43 0.11
CA ASN A 218 26.17 2.48 0.91
C ASN A 218 25.11 3.21 0.06
N GLY A 219 24.00 2.52 -0.21
CA GLY A 219 22.84 3.12 -0.86
C GLY A 219 22.32 4.35 -0.12
N GLN A 220 21.60 5.21 -0.83
CA GLN A 220 21.02 6.42 -0.24
C GLN A 220 20.07 6.05 0.91
N PRO A 221 20.20 6.67 2.10
CA PRO A 221 19.28 6.40 3.19
C PRO A 221 17.88 6.90 2.82
N LEU A 222 16.88 6.04 3.02
CA LEU A 222 15.47 6.41 2.94
C LEU A 222 14.93 6.61 4.35
N TYR A 223 14.22 7.72 4.54
CA TYR A 223 13.71 8.12 5.84
C TYR A 223 12.24 7.73 5.98
N THR A 224 11.84 7.35 7.20
CA THR A 224 10.45 6.96 7.53
C THR A 224 9.41 8.01 7.17
N ARG A 225 9.79 9.29 7.13
CA ARG A 225 8.92 10.40 6.68
C ARG A 225 8.36 10.19 5.26
N LEU A 226 9.00 9.38 4.42
CA LEU A 226 8.57 9.11 3.04
C LEU A 226 7.35 8.19 2.96
N TRP A 227 7.03 7.48 4.04
CA TRP A 227 5.84 6.63 4.16
C TRP A 227 5.09 6.90 5.47
N GLY A 228 5.15 8.15 5.95
CA GLY A 228 4.53 8.59 7.19
C GLY A 228 3.03 8.83 7.05
N ASN A 229 2.27 8.67 8.14
CA ASN A 229 0.86 9.08 8.24
C ASN A 229 0.67 10.60 8.38
N GLY A 230 1.72 11.35 8.73
CA GLY A 230 1.62 12.79 8.96
C GLY A 230 0.62 13.12 10.06
N PHE A 231 -0.36 13.97 9.76
CA PHE A 231 -1.46 14.31 10.66
C PHE A 231 -2.66 13.34 10.59
N LEU A 232 -2.64 12.33 9.72
CA LEU A 232 -3.67 11.29 9.73
C LEU A 232 -3.47 10.38 10.93
N HIS A 233 -4.50 9.60 11.25
CA HIS A 233 -4.41 8.61 12.31
C HIS A 233 -3.23 7.64 12.10
N SER A 234 -2.51 7.28 13.18
CA SER A 234 -1.45 6.26 13.20
C SER A 234 -1.83 4.90 12.59
N LEU A 235 -3.11 4.55 12.47
CA LEU A 235 -3.59 3.37 11.74
C LEU A 235 -3.16 3.35 10.27
N HIS A 236 -2.88 4.52 9.69
CA HIS A 236 -2.49 4.66 8.29
C HIS A 236 -0.97 4.78 8.10
N GLN A 237 -0.19 4.57 9.17
CA GLN A 237 1.27 4.58 9.10
C GLN A 237 1.78 3.44 8.23
N GLY A 238 2.71 3.74 7.31
CA GLY A 238 3.38 2.71 6.52
C GLY A 238 4.22 1.80 7.43
N VAL A 239 3.96 0.50 7.36
CA VAL A 239 4.67 -0.51 8.15
C VAL A 239 5.78 -1.11 7.30
N GLN A 240 7.02 -0.92 7.73
CA GLN A 240 8.19 -1.42 7.02
C GLN A 240 8.40 -2.91 7.29
N PHE A 241 8.50 -3.71 6.23
CA PHE A 241 8.95 -5.09 6.30
C PHE A 241 10.41 -5.16 5.86
N ARG A 242 11.23 -5.82 6.67
CA ARG A 242 12.68 -5.93 6.50
C ARG A 242 13.00 -7.21 5.73
N ALA A 243 13.98 -7.14 4.84
CA ALA A 243 14.64 -8.31 4.28
C ALA A 243 15.62 -8.90 5.33
N ALA A 244 15.08 -9.43 6.43
CA ALA A 244 15.84 -9.99 7.54
C ALA A 244 15.06 -11.17 8.16
N LYS A 245 15.71 -11.91 9.07
CA LYS A 245 15.09 -13.03 9.79
C LYS A 245 13.79 -12.64 10.51
N ASP A 246 13.74 -11.41 11.02
CA ASP A 246 12.53 -10.80 11.58
C ASP A 246 12.04 -9.69 10.64
N PRO A 247 11.10 -9.99 9.72
CA PRO A 247 10.57 -9.02 8.77
C PRO A 247 9.91 -7.83 9.45
N VAL A 248 9.23 -8.08 10.57
CA VAL A 248 8.64 -7.05 11.42
C VAL A 248 9.28 -7.19 12.79
N LEU A 249 9.87 -6.10 13.28
CA LEU A 249 10.56 -6.11 14.57
C LEU A 249 9.58 -6.33 15.72
N TYR A 250 10.03 -7.07 16.73
CA TYR A 250 9.27 -7.36 17.96
C TYR A 250 7.93 -8.06 17.71
N LEU A 251 7.78 -8.70 16.55
CA LEU A 251 6.57 -9.47 16.24
C LEU A 251 6.55 -10.78 17.03
N ASN A 252 7.69 -11.43 17.20
CA ASN A 252 7.83 -12.71 17.90
C ASN A 252 7.78 -12.56 19.43
N ASP A 253 7.19 -13.55 20.09
CA ASP A 253 7.13 -13.60 21.55
C ASP A 253 8.46 -13.96 22.20
N PRO A 254 8.78 -13.38 23.38
CA PRO A 254 9.91 -13.82 24.17
C PRO A 254 9.68 -15.25 24.68
N LYS A 255 10.78 -15.97 24.93
CA LYS A 255 10.72 -17.36 25.43
C LYS A 255 9.93 -17.42 26.74
N GLY A 256 9.01 -18.38 26.84
CA GLY A 256 8.19 -18.62 28.03
C GLY A 256 6.79 -18.00 28.00
N ILE A 257 6.46 -17.19 26.98
CA ILE A 257 5.10 -16.69 26.78
C ILE A 257 4.32 -17.67 25.92
N THR A 258 3.19 -18.17 26.43
CA THR A 258 2.25 -18.98 25.65
C THR A 258 1.24 -18.09 24.94
N LYS A 259 0.53 -18.66 23.94
CA LYS A 259 -0.50 -17.93 23.18
C LYS A 259 -1.65 -17.47 24.08
N GLU A 260 -2.00 -18.27 25.07
CA GLU A 260 -3.07 -18.01 26.03
C GLU A 260 -2.71 -16.83 26.93
N VAL A 261 -1.50 -16.84 27.51
CA VAL A 261 -0.98 -15.73 28.33
C VAL A 261 -0.95 -14.43 27.53
N LYS A 262 -0.53 -14.49 26.27
CA LYS A 262 -0.51 -13.31 25.41
C LYS A 262 -1.90 -12.78 25.09
N ARG A 263 -2.85 -13.67 24.78
CA ARG A 263 -4.24 -13.27 24.51
C ARG A 263 -4.85 -12.58 25.72
N GLU A 264 -4.67 -13.15 26.91
CA GLU A 264 -5.12 -12.58 28.18
C GLU A 264 -4.45 -11.22 28.46
N MET A 265 -3.15 -11.10 28.21
CA MET A 265 -2.43 -9.82 28.35
C MET A 265 -3.02 -8.74 27.43
N LEU A 266 -3.26 -9.08 26.15
CA LEU A 266 -3.84 -8.16 25.19
C LEU A 266 -5.27 -7.75 25.55
N ASP A 267 -6.10 -8.69 26.03
CA ASP A 267 -7.47 -8.42 26.47
C ASP A 267 -7.48 -7.44 27.66
N ASN A 268 -6.58 -7.64 28.63
CA ASN A 268 -6.43 -6.74 29.77
C ASN A 268 -5.93 -5.34 29.35
N ILE A 269 -4.96 -5.27 28.43
CA ILE A 269 -4.48 -3.99 27.89
C ILE A 269 -5.61 -3.28 27.12
N ALA A 270 -6.39 -4.01 26.32
CA ALA A 270 -7.53 -3.46 25.60
C ALA A 270 -8.57 -2.89 26.58
N ALA A 271 -8.91 -3.62 27.65
CA ALA A 271 -9.84 -3.15 28.67
C ALA A 271 -9.36 -1.87 29.39
N LEU A 272 -8.06 -1.79 29.72
CA LEU A 272 -7.46 -0.59 30.32
C LEU A 272 -7.48 0.60 29.36
N ASN A 273 -7.13 0.38 28.09
CA ASN A 273 -7.17 1.41 27.06
C ASN A 273 -8.62 1.88 26.81
N ASP A 274 -9.59 0.97 26.79
CA ASP A 274 -11.01 1.32 26.62
C ASP A 274 -11.51 2.19 27.77
N LYS A 275 -11.12 1.89 29.02
CA LYS A 275 -11.40 2.76 30.17
C LYS A 275 -10.78 4.14 29.98
N HIS A 276 -9.50 4.19 29.61
CA HIS A 276 -8.80 5.45 29.35
C HIS A 276 -9.44 6.27 28.21
N TYR A 277 -9.97 5.59 27.19
CA TYR A 277 -10.73 6.19 26.11
C TYR A 277 -12.06 6.77 26.59
N GLN A 278 -12.79 6.11 27.50
CA GLN A 278 -14.01 6.69 28.08
C GLN A 278 -13.71 7.98 28.86
N ASP A 279 -12.55 8.05 29.52
CA ASP A 279 -12.16 9.20 30.32
C ASP A 279 -11.69 10.40 29.45
N ASN A 280 -10.97 10.13 28.36
CA ASN A 280 -10.29 11.18 27.56
C ASN A 280 -10.89 11.43 26.17
N GLY A 281 -11.59 10.45 25.59
CA GLY A 281 -12.16 10.52 24.26
C GLY A 281 -11.16 10.51 23.09
N ASP A 282 -9.85 10.37 23.35
CA ASP A 282 -8.81 10.42 22.33
C ASP A 282 -8.89 9.20 21.37
N PRO A 283 -9.19 9.38 20.08
CA PRO A 283 -9.25 8.29 19.11
C PRO A 283 -7.94 7.52 18.95
N GLU A 284 -6.79 8.13 19.30
CA GLU A 284 -5.48 7.47 19.22
C GLU A 284 -5.38 6.23 20.11
N ILE A 285 -6.12 6.21 21.22
CA ILE A 285 -6.19 5.07 22.13
C ILE A 285 -6.78 3.84 21.43
N LYS A 286 -7.88 4.02 20.69
CA LYS A 286 -8.52 2.92 19.93
C LYS A 286 -7.60 2.34 18.88
N SER A 287 -6.77 3.18 18.29
CA SER A 287 -5.84 2.77 17.26
C SER A 287 -4.65 2.01 17.79
N ARG A 288 -4.18 2.35 19.00
CA ARG A 288 -3.22 1.51 19.72
C ARG A 288 -3.76 0.12 19.99
N ILE A 289 -5.02 0.01 20.44
CA ILE A 289 -5.69 -1.29 20.61
C ILE A 289 -5.68 -2.06 19.28
N ALA A 290 -6.13 -1.43 18.20
CA ALA A 290 -6.18 -2.07 16.89
C ALA A 290 -4.79 -2.48 16.35
N GLN A 291 -3.74 -1.70 16.62
CA GLN A 291 -2.36 -2.04 16.26
C GLN A 291 -1.86 -3.25 17.06
N TYR A 292 -2.16 -3.35 18.36
CA TYR A 292 -1.80 -4.53 19.16
C TYR A 292 -2.50 -5.80 18.66
N GLU A 293 -3.79 -5.71 18.32
CA GLU A 293 -4.53 -6.83 17.72
C GLU A 293 -3.97 -7.24 16.36
N MET A 294 -3.63 -6.27 15.51
CA MET A 294 -3.01 -6.54 14.21
C MET A 294 -1.65 -7.22 14.39
N ALA A 295 -0.81 -6.75 15.32
CA ALA A 295 0.48 -7.36 15.61
C ALA A 295 0.33 -8.80 16.15
N TYR A 296 -0.72 -9.10 16.90
CA TYR A 296 -1.05 -10.46 17.31
C TYR A 296 -1.42 -11.35 16.11
N ARG A 297 -2.33 -10.90 15.24
CA ARG A 297 -2.70 -11.65 14.03
C ARG A 297 -1.50 -11.87 13.09
N MET A 298 -0.67 -10.84 12.92
CA MET A 298 0.52 -10.86 12.08
C MET A 298 1.51 -11.97 12.47
N GLN A 299 1.57 -12.40 13.74
CA GLN A 299 2.47 -13.48 14.16
C GLN A 299 2.18 -14.80 13.46
N THR A 300 0.93 -15.04 13.09
CA THR A 300 0.52 -16.26 12.40
C THR A 300 0.62 -16.13 10.89
N SER A 301 0.44 -14.93 10.34
CA SER A 301 0.37 -14.69 8.89
C SER A 301 1.72 -14.35 8.27
N VAL A 302 2.56 -13.56 8.95
CA VAL A 302 3.83 -13.04 8.41
C VAL A 302 4.82 -14.14 8.01
N PRO A 303 5.02 -15.24 8.77
CA PRO A 303 5.94 -16.30 8.37
C PRO A 303 5.62 -16.88 6.98
N ASN A 304 4.34 -17.13 6.68
CA ASN A 304 3.92 -17.67 5.39
C ASN A 304 4.00 -16.63 4.27
N VAL A 305 3.68 -15.37 4.56
CA VAL A 305 3.71 -14.28 3.56
C VAL A 305 5.13 -13.92 3.13
N MET A 306 6.10 -14.11 4.03
CA MET A 306 7.51 -13.81 3.80
C MET A 306 8.31 -15.03 3.34
N ASP A 307 7.66 -16.18 3.15
CA ASP A 307 8.29 -17.35 2.56
C ASP A 307 8.42 -17.15 1.04
N THR A 308 9.67 -17.09 0.59
CA THR A 308 10.02 -16.94 -0.83
C THR A 308 10.83 -18.13 -1.34
N ALA A 309 10.80 -19.26 -0.62
CA ALA A 309 11.46 -20.51 -0.99
C ALA A 309 10.82 -21.19 -2.22
#